data_AF-A0A2I2KLH4-F1
#
_entry.id   AF-A0A2I2KLH4-F1
#
_cell.length_a   1.000
_cell.length_b   1.000
_cell.length_c   1.000
_cell.angle_alpha   90.00
_cell.angle_beta   90.00
_cell.angle_gamma   90.00
#
_symmetry.space_group_name_H-M   'P 1'
#
loop_
_entity.id
_entity.type
_entity.pdbx_description
1 polymer ?
#
loop_
_entity_poly.entity_id
_entity_poly.type
_entity_poly.pdbx_seq_one_letter_code
_entity_poly.pdbx_strand_id
1 'polypeptide(L)'
;MGGGRVCVRRATVGLWRPRSPSRWPRSSPDAATPKTPPIPPAVKGNRLRFNPQGLCPWDRFGPEEALQIQWAPQALHPDLFTDLDMCAETRDFYQKFFHYEPTEADRDLILQVEDK
;
A
#
# COMPACT_ATOMS: atom_id res chain seq x y z
N MET A 1 20.37 -20.31 4.27
CA MET A 1 20.47 -18.95 4.86
C MET A 1 19.65 -18.03 3.98
N GLY A 2 18.55 -17.37 4.33
CA GLY A 2 17.72 -17.23 5.52
C GLY A 2 16.68 -16.18 5.12
N GLY A 3 15.56 -16.60 4.53
CA GLY A 3 14.54 -15.69 4.02
C GLY A 3 13.67 -15.15 5.14
N GLY A 4 13.85 -13.86 5.48
CA GLY A 4 13.08 -13.16 6.50
C GLY A 4 11.60 -13.05 6.12
N ARG A 5 10.72 -13.28 7.09
CA ARG A 5 9.26 -13.11 6.99
C ARG A 5 8.92 -11.70 7.48
N VAL A 6 8.16 -10.93 6.69
CA VAL A 6 7.73 -9.55 7.03
C VAL A 6 6.40 -9.59 7.80
N CYS A 7 6.41 -9.61 9.13
CA CYS A 7 5.17 -9.62 9.91
C CYS A 7 4.46 -8.25 9.84
N VAL A 8 3.55 -8.08 8.88
CA VAL A 8 2.71 -6.87 8.75
C VAL A 8 1.69 -6.82 9.88
N ARG A 9 1.59 -5.67 10.55
CA ARG A 9 0.56 -5.40 11.55
C ARG A 9 -0.85 -5.50 10.94
N ARG A 10 -1.72 -6.21 11.67
CA ARG A 10 -3.11 -6.51 11.31
C ARG A 10 -3.93 -5.23 11.12
N ALA A 11 -4.22 -4.85 9.88
CA ALA A 11 -5.20 -3.80 9.58
C ALA A 11 -6.59 -4.42 9.41
N THR A 12 -7.57 -3.92 10.18
CA THR A 12 -8.98 -4.23 9.99
C THR A 12 -9.46 -3.60 8.69
N VAL A 13 -9.95 -4.41 7.75
CA VAL A 13 -10.66 -3.90 6.56
C VAL A 13 -11.94 -3.22 7.02
N GLY A 14 -11.95 -1.88 7.01
CA GLY A 14 -13.14 -1.08 7.27
C GLY A 14 -14.11 -1.18 6.08
N LEU A 15 -15.27 -1.79 6.31
CA LEU A 15 -16.36 -1.88 5.34
C LEU A 15 -17.00 -0.49 5.16
N TRP A 16 -16.80 0.15 4.01
CA TRP A 16 -17.54 1.34 3.62
C TRP A 16 -19.03 0.98 3.43
N ARG A 17 -19.92 1.61 4.22
CA ARG A 17 -21.38 1.49 4.10
C ARG A 17 -21.96 2.86 3.75
N PRO A 18 -22.43 3.11 2.51
CA PRO A 18 -23.19 4.31 2.23
C PRO A 18 -24.58 4.21 2.89
N ARG A 19 -25.00 5.27 3.57
CA ARG A 19 -26.37 5.42 4.09
C ARG A 19 -27.25 5.91 2.93
N SER A 20 -28.05 5.03 2.34
CA SER A 20 -29.21 5.42 1.53
C SER A 20 -30.49 5.20 2.36
N PRO A 21 -31.40 6.19 2.46
CA PRO A 21 -32.63 6.06 3.22
C PRO A 21 -33.77 5.63 2.28
N SER A 22 -34.04 4.34 2.18
CA SER A 22 -35.33 3.85 1.67
C SER A 22 -35.59 2.43 2.19
N ARG A 23 -36.59 2.38 3.07
CA ARG A 23 -37.17 1.27 3.81
C ARG A 23 -37.42 -0.02 2.97
N TRP A 24 -36.96 -1.16 3.49
CA TRP A 24 -37.52 -2.51 3.24
C TRP A 24 -37.81 -3.20 4.59
N PRO A 25 -38.83 -4.09 4.69
CA PRO A 25 -39.38 -4.56 5.94
C PRO A 25 -38.42 -5.53 6.65
N ARG A 26 -38.37 -5.39 7.97
CA ARG A 26 -37.61 -6.23 8.89
C ARG A 26 -38.32 -7.59 9.01
N SER A 27 -38.01 -8.54 8.12
CA SER A 27 -38.17 -10.00 8.29
C SER A 27 -37.72 -10.73 7.02
N SER A 28 -36.52 -11.33 7.03
CA SER A 28 -36.20 -12.48 6.17
C SER A 28 -35.60 -13.57 7.05
N PRO A 29 -36.27 -14.72 7.23
CA PRO A 29 -35.70 -15.88 7.91
C PRO A 29 -34.79 -16.61 6.93
N ASP A 30 -33.62 -16.04 6.67
CA ASP A 30 -32.47 -16.72 6.08
C ASP A 30 -31.25 -15.81 6.28
N ALA A 31 -30.78 -15.76 7.53
CA ALA A 31 -29.44 -15.28 7.81
C ALA A 31 -28.46 -16.36 7.33
N ALA A 32 -28.30 -16.49 6.01
CA ALA A 32 -27.20 -17.24 5.43
C ALA A 32 -25.90 -16.70 6.04
N THR A 33 -25.15 -17.58 6.69
CA THR A 33 -23.83 -17.30 7.25
C THR A 33 -23.00 -16.55 6.19
N PRO A 34 -22.26 -15.47 6.54
CA PRO A 34 -21.39 -14.83 5.57
C PRO A 34 -20.40 -15.87 5.07
N LYS A 35 -20.56 -16.34 3.82
CA LYS A 35 -19.56 -17.16 3.15
C LYS A 35 -18.33 -16.27 3.01
N THR A 36 -17.36 -16.45 3.90
CA THR A 36 -16.12 -15.68 3.83
C THR A 36 -15.40 -16.15 2.56
N PRO A 37 -15.10 -15.26 1.60
CA PRO A 37 -14.37 -15.66 0.41
C PRO A 37 -12.99 -16.20 0.81
N PRO A 38 -12.44 -17.18 0.07
CA PRO A 38 -11.12 -17.72 0.38
C PRO A 38 -10.08 -16.60 0.34
N ILE A 39 -9.23 -16.56 1.37
CA ILE A 39 -8.17 -15.57 1.50
C ILE A 39 -7.14 -15.79 0.37
N PRO A 40 -6.83 -14.77 -0.45
CA PRO A 40 -5.96 -14.92 -1.60
C PRO A 40 -4.52 -15.29 -1.20
N PRO A 41 -3.78 -16.03 -2.05
CA PRO A 41 -2.43 -16.52 -1.74
C PRO A 41 -1.43 -15.42 -1.36
N ALA A 42 -1.58 -14.19 -1.84
CA ALA A 42 -0.73 -13.05 -1.48
C ALA A 42 -0.72 -12.77 0.04
N VAL A 43 -1.87 -12.97 0.69
CA VAL A 43 -2.00 -12.82 2.16
C VAL A 43 -1.34 -13.98 2.89
N LYS A 44 -1.41 -15.19 2.33
CA LYS A 44 -0.74 -16.38 2.89
C LYS A 44 0.77 -16.35 2.70
N GLY A 45 1.23 -15.78 1.58
CA GLY A 45 2.63 -15.71 1.18
C GLY A 45 3.39 -14.55 1.77
N ASN A 46 2.76 -13.72 2.62
CA ASN A 46 3.42 -12.61 3.29
C ASN A 46 4.03 -11.59 2.28
N ARG A 47 3.44 -11.51 1.08
CA ARG A 47 3.82 -10.62 -0.03
C ARG A 47 2.95 -9.37 -0.10
N LEU A 48 2.30 -9.03 1.02
CA LEU A 48 1.54 -7.80 1.15
C LEU A 48 2.54 -6.65 1.27
N ARG A 49 2.45 -5.69 0.35
CA ARG A 49 3.19 -4.42 0.42
C ARG A 49 2.18 -3.30 0.59
N PHE A 50 2.49 -2.36 1.47
CA PHE A 50 1.76 -1.11 1.54
C PHE A 50 2.31 -0.16 0.48
N ASN A 51 1.43 0.65 -0.10
CA ASN A 51 1.89 1.72 -0.97
C ASN A 51 2.58 2.78 -0.12
N PRO A 52 3.71 3.32 -0.60
CA PRO A 52 4.34 4.48 0.00
C PRO A 52 3.39 5.68 0.05
N GLN A 53 3.67 6.60 0.96
CA GLN A 53 2.89 7.82 1.10
C GLN A 53 3.77 8.92 1.67
N GLY A 54 3.86 10.04 0.94
CA GLY A 54 4.43 11.28 1.44
C GLY A 54 3.35 12.31 1.71
N LEU A 55 3.38 13.44 0.99
CA LEU A 55 2.37 14.49 1.07
C LEU A 55 1.00 13.97 0.60
N CYS A 56 1.01 13.04 -0.35
CA CYS A 56 -0.18 12.38 -0.89
C CYS A 56 0.05 10.86 -0.92
N PRO A 57 -0.99 10.03 -0.74
CA PRO A 57 -0.86 8.59 -1.02
C PRO A 57 -0.48 8.39 -2.49
N TRP A 58 0.52 7.54 -2.75
CA TRP A 58 1.02 7.34 -4.12
C TRP A 58 0.01 6.62 -5.02
N ASP A 59 -0.98 5.95 -4.43
CA ASP A 59 -2.05 5.24 -5.13
C ASP A 59 -3.29 6.08 -5.41
N ARG A 60 -3.28 7.35 -5.02
CA ARG A 60 -4.41 8.26 -5.20
C ARG A 60 -3.99 9.49 -5.98
N PHE A 61 -4.91 9.95 -6.84
CA PHE A 61 -4.76 11.15 -7.68
C PHE A 61 -3.96 12.24 -6.96
N GLY A 62 -2.74 12.46 -7.43
CA GLY A 62 -1.79 13.35 -6.78
C GLY A 62 -0.46 13.37 -7.53
N PRO A 63 0.38 14.39 -7.30
CA PRO A 63 1.66 14.51 -7.98
C PRO A 63 2.58 13.31 -7.73
N GLU A 64 2.49 12.70 -6.53
CA GLU A 64 3.32 11.55 -6.14
C GLU A 64 2.94 10.24 -6.85
N GLU A 65 1.83 10.18 -7.61
CA GLU A 65 1.46 9.00 -8.41
C GLU A 65 2.54 8.62 -9.44
N ALA A 66 3.34 9.59 -9.89
CA ALA A 66 4.48 9.33 -10.77
C ALA A 66 5.53 8.40 -10.14
N LEU A 67 5.69 8.42 -8.81
CA LEU A 67 6.60 7.53 -8.09
C LEU A 67 6.04 6.11 -7.96
N GLN A 68 4.70 5.97 -7.92
CA GLN A 68 4.03 4.66 -7.85
C GLN A 68 4.37 3.77 -9.06
N ILE A 69 4.42 4.36 -10.26
CA ILE A 69 4.70 3.64 -11.51
C ILE A 69 6.11 3.03 -11.48
N GLN A 70 7.06 3.70 -10.83
CA GLN A 70 8.44 3.23 -10.69
C GLN A 70 8.60 2.24 -9.53
N TRP A 71 7.96 2.52 -8.39
CA TRP A 71 8.06 1.68 -7.20
C TRP A 71 7.39 0.31 -7.37
N ALA A 72 6.20 0.26 -8.00
CA ALA A 72 5.43 -0.97 -8.17
C ALA A 72 6.22 -2.12 -8.84
N PRO A 73 6.93 -1.91 -9.97
CA PRO A 73 7.73 -2.97 -10.58
C PRO A 73 8.84 -3.48 -9.67
N GLN A 74 9.56 -2.61 -8.95
CA GLN A 74 10.58 -3.03 -7.98
C GLN A 74 9.97 -3.77 -6.78
N ALA A 75 8.78 -3.36 -6.34
CA ALA A 75 8.04 -4.04 -5.29
C ALA A 75 7.55 -5.45 -5.72
N LEU A 76 7.22 -5.64 -6.98
CA LEU A 76 6.68 -6.92 -7.46
C LEU A 76 7.77 -7.89 -7.95
N HIS A 77 8.81 -7.35 -8.58
CA HIS A 77 9.87 -8.09 -9.27
C HIS A 77 11.27 -7.46 -9.00
N PRO A 78 11.75 -7.43 -7.75
CA PRO A 78 13.01 -6.76 -7.41
C PRO A 78 14.22 -7.32 -8.16
N ASP A 79 14.15 -8.58 -8.60
CA ASP A 79 15.15 -9.27 -9.41
C ASP A 79 15.28 -8.72 -10.84
N LEU A 80 14.24 -8.08 -11.37
CA LEU A 80 14.23 -7.47 -12.71
C LEU A 80 14.58 -5.97 -12.69
N PHE A 81 14.49 -5.33 -11.52
CA PHE A 81 14.65 -3.88 -11.34
C PHE A 81 15.77 -3.59 -10.32
N THR A 82 16.95 -4.16 -10.55
CA THR A 82 18.13 -3.99 -9.69
C THR A 82 18.75 -2.61 -9.77
N ASP A 83 18.55 -1.94 -10.90
CA ASP A 83 19.18 -0.64 -11.20
C ASP A 83 18.32 0.54 -10.72
N LEU A 84 17.11 0.28 -10.23
CA LEU A 84 16.21 1.30 -9.72
C LEU A 84 16.48 1.59 -8.24
N ASP A 85 16.94 2.81 -7.93
CA ASP A 85 17.09 3.31 -6.57
C ASP A 85 15.92 4.23 -6.20
N MET A 86 14.90 3.68 -5.55
CA MET A 86 13.73 4.47 -5.13
C MET A 86 14.06 5.55 -4.09
N CYS A 87 15.15 5.44 -3.34
CA CYS A 87 15.56 6.50 -2.42
C CYS A 87 16.09 7.71 -3.20
N ALA A 88 16.91 7.48 -4.22
CA ALA A 88 17.40 8.52 -5.11
C ALA A 88 16.25 9.16 -5.91
N GLU A 89 15.38 8.35 -6.53
CA GLU A 89 14.25 8.85 -7.30
C GLU A 89 13.28 9.68 -6.45
N THR A 90 13.01 9.25 -5.22
CA THR A 90 12.15 10.02 -4.29
C THR A 90 12.80 11.36 -3.95
N ARG A 91 14.11 11.38 -3.63
CA ARG A 91 14.83 12.64 -3.36
C ARG A 91 14.74 13.58 -4.56
N ASP A 92 15.06 13.09 -5.74
CA ASP A 92 15.14 13.91 -6.95
C ASP A 92 13.76 14.46 -7.35
N PHE A 93 12.71 13.65 -7.16
CA PHE A 93 11.33 14.09 -7.35
C PHE A 93 10.95 15.23 -6.40
N TYR A 94 11.22 15.10 -5.10
CA TYR A 94 10.91 16.15 -4.12
C TYR A 94 11.70 17.43 -4.37
N GLN A 95 12.98 17.32 -4.74
CA GLN A 95 13.80 18.47 -5.06
C GLN A 95 13.29 19.20 -6.31
N LYS A 96 12.90 18.44 -7.34
CA LYS A 96 12.46 19.01 -8.63
C LYS A 96 11.10 19.69 -8.55
N PHE A 97 10.12 19.08 -7.89
CA PHE A 97 8.73 19.53 -7.93
C PHE A 97 8.30 20.31 -6.70
N PHE A 98 8.92 20.08 -5.55
CA PHE A 98 8.58 20.75 -4.28
C PHE A 98 9.69 21.65 -3.75
N HIS A 99 10.87 21.66 -4.40
CA HIS A 99 12.05 22.37 -3.90
C HIS A 99 12.41 21.99 -2.45
N TYR A 100 12.10 20.74 -2.08
CA TYR A 100 12.35 20.17 -0.77
C TYR A 100 13.41 19.08 -0.90
N GLU A 101 14.39 19.08 0.00
CA GLU A 101 15.42 18.05 0.08
C GLU A 101 15.10 17.12 1.27
N PRO A 102 14.45 15.97 1.04
CA PRO A 102 14.03 15.08 2.12
C PRO A 102 15.25 14.47 2.81
N THR A 103 15.22 14.49 4.14
CA THR A 103 16.23 13.81 4.97
C THR A 103 16.12 12.29 4.81
N GLU A 104 17.09 11.55 5.33
CA GLU A 104 17.01 10.08 5.37
C GLU A 104 15.77 9.59 6.12
N ALA A 105 15.51 10.17 7.29
CA ALA A 105 14.32 9.85 8.09
C ALA A 105 13.00 10.16 7.34
N ASP A 106 12.95 11.25 6.55
CA ASP A 106 11.78 11.55 5.73
C ASP A 106 11.58 10.49 4.65
N ARG A 107 12.65 10.06 3.98
CA ARG A 107 12.57 9.05 2.93
C ARG A 107 12.12 7.70 3.49
N ASP A 108 12.63 7.31 4.66
CA ASP A 108 12.21 6.08 5.32
C ASP A 108 10.71 6.11 5.68
N LEU A 109 10.23 7.27 6.14
CA LEU A 109 8.81 7.49 6.42
C LEU A 109 7.96 7.43 5.14
N ILE A 110 8.40 8.11 4.07
CA ILE A 110 7.69 8.18 2.78
C ILE A 110 7.59 6.79 2.16
N LEU A 111 8.73 6.09 2.06
CA LEU A 111 8.84 4.77 1.43
C LEU A 111 8.32 3.62 2.32
N GLN A 112 8.01 3.91 3.58
CA GLN A 112 7.61 2.93 4.59
C GLN A 112 8.62 1.77 4.69
N VAL A 113 9.91 2.11 4.66
CA VAL A 113 11.00 1.12 4.81
C VAL A 113 10.99 0.66 6.26
N GLU A 114 10.78 -0.64 6.49
CA GLU A 114 10.90 -1.22 7.84
C GLU A 114 12.36 -1.66 8.08
N ASP A 115 12.85 -1.41 9.30
CA ASP A 115 14.12 -1.97 9.80
C ASP A 115 14.10 -3.50 9.73
N LYS A 116 15.20 -4.06 9.22
CA LYS A 116 15.33 -5.47 8.90
C LYS A 116 15.81 -6.34 10.06
#